data_AF-A0A060HBI5-F1
#
_entry.id   AF-A0A060HBI5-F1
#
_cell.length_a   1.000
_cell.length_b   1.000
_cell.length_c   1.000
_cell.angle_alpha   90.00
_cell.angle_beta   90.00
_cell.angle_gamma   90.00
#
_symmetry.space_group_name_H-M   'P 1'
#
loop_
_entity.id
_entity.type
_entity.pdbx_description
1 polymer ?
#
loop_
_entity_poly.entity_id
_entity_poly.type
_entity_poly.pdbx_seq_one_letter_code
_entity_poly.pdbx_strand_id
1 'polypeptide(L)'
;MKVLESEAFSDQKIREFAQQLAGDVPLKQTSKKGVYRADLSDGTIVHLRSVSSSDQVTKARWTIDIENNPRLKQMTRETVEIKFR
;
A
#
# COMPACT_ATOMS: atom_id res chain seq x y z
N MET A 1 -7.51 -8.04 -11.75
CA MET A 1 -7.61 -7.27 -10.49
C MET A 1 -8.14 -8.22 -9.41
N LYS A 2 -7.37 -8.50 -8.35
CA LYS A 2 -7.85 -9.33 -7.23
C LYS A 2 -8.36 -8.38 -6.15
N VAL A 3 -9.68 -8.21 -6.09
CA VAL A 3 -10.34 -7.43 -5.03
C VAL A 3 -10.53 -8.38 -3.87
N LEU A 4 -9.67 -8.27 -2.86
CA LEU A 4 -9.97 -8.84 -1.53
C LEU A 4 -11.15 -8.03 -0.99
N GLU A 5 -12.10 -8.66 -0.29
CA GLU A 5 -13.29 -8.02 0.30
C GLU A 5 -12.90 -6.85 1.22
N SER A 6 -12.68 -5.67 0.64
CA SER A 6 -12.18 -4.48 1.32
C SER A 6 -13.27 -3.72 2.07
N GLU A 7 -14.54 -4.07 1.82
CA GLU A 7 -15.70 -3.36 2.37
C GLU A 7 -15.78 -3.48 3.91
N ALA A 8 -15.15 -4.50 4.51
CA ALA A 8 -15.14 -4.73 5.96
C ALA A 8 -13.95 -4.09 6.72
N PHE A 9 -13.00 -3.44 6.02
CA PHE A 9 -11.83 -2.85 6.65
C PHE A 9 -12.09 -1.39 7.05
N SER A 10 -11.89 -1.08 8.33
CA SER A 10 -11.78 0.30 8.80
C SER A 10 -10.43 0.89 8.38
N ASP A 11 -10.34 2.21 8.27
CA ASP A 11 -9.09 2.93 7.99
C ASP A 11 -7.94 2.50 8.92
N GLN A 12 -8.25 2.23 10.19
CA GLN A 12 -7.29 1.74 11.17
C GLN A 12 -6.74 0.36 10.78
N LYS A 13 -7.61 -0.59 10.42
CA LYS A 13 -7.16 -1.92 9.98
C LYS A 13 -6.35 -1.87 8.69
N ILE A 14 -6.65 -0.94 7.78
CA ILE A 14 -5.86 -0.75 6.55
C ILE A 14 -4.46 -0.26 6.89
N ARG A 15 -4.33 0.69 7.82
CA ARG A 15 -3.04 1.19 8.30
C ARG A 15 -2.23 0.11 9.01
N GLU A 16 -2.89 -0.69 9.86
CA GLU A 16 -2.27 -1.83 10.53
C GLU A 16 -1.77 -2.87 9.52
N PHE A 17 -2.58 -3.20 8.51
CA PHE A 17 -2.16 -4.12 7.46
C PHE A 17 -0.98 -3.58 6.64
N ALA A 18 -0.99 -2.28 6.31
CA ALA A 18 0.15 -1.64 5.66
C ALA A 18 1.42 -1.70 6.53
N GLN A 19 1.28 -1.52 7.85
CA GLN A 19 2.40 -1.64 8.79
C GLN A 19 2.91 -3.08 8.90
N GLN A 20 2.03 -4.08 8.88
CA GLN A 20 2.42 -5.49 8.86
C GLN A 20 3.26 -5.82 7.62
N LEU A 21 2.91 -5.26 6.45
CA LEU A 21 3.71 -5.40 5.24
C LEU A 21 5.07 -4.69 5.33
N ALA A 22 5.15 -3.61 6.09
CA ALA A 22 6.39 -2.86 6.32
C ALA A 22 7.27 -3.45 7.45
N GLY A 23 6.76 -4.43 8.21
CA GLY A 23 7.45 -5.01 9.35
C GLY A 23 7.74 -3.98 10.45
N ASP A 24 8.96 -3.99 10.98
CA ASP A 24 9.39 -3.06 12.04
C ASP A 24 9.74 -1.65 11.51
N VAL A 25 9.74 -1.45 10.18
CA VAL A 25 10.00 -0.13 9.60
C VAL A 25 8.71 0.69 9.64
N PRO A 26 8.67 1.81 10.39
CA PRO A 26 7.44 2.58 10.53
C PRO A 26 7.08 3.31 9.22
N LEU A 27 5.80 3.25 8.86
CA LEU A 27 5.24 4.08 7.78
C LEU A 27 5.25 5.55 8.19
N LYS A 28 6.12 6.36 7.57
CA LYS A 28 6.21 7.80 7.84
C LYS A 28 5.50 8.59 6.75
N GLN A 29 4.77 9.62 7.16
CA GLN A 29 4.15 10.53 6.21
C GLN A 29 5.24 11.26 5.42
N THR A 30 5.10 11.27 4.10
CA THR A 30 5.99 12.00 3.19
C THR A 30 5.62 13.49 3.18
N SER A 31 6.33 14.29 2.37
CA SER A 31 5.95 15.69 2.12
C SER A 31 4.55 15.82 1.49
N LYS A 32 4.05 14.78 0.83
CA LYS A 32 2.67 14.74 0.31
C LYS A 32 1.71 14.26 1.39
N LYS A 33 0.76 15.12 1.76
CA LYS A 33 -0.29 14.79 2.74
C LYS A 33 -1.07 13.56 2.30
N GLY A 34 -1.27 12.62 3.22
CA GLY A 34 -1.99 11.37 2.95
C GLY A 34 -1.18 10.30 2.24
N VAL A 35 0.13 10.49 2.03
CA VAL A 35 1.05 9.47 1.51
C VAL A 35 2.07 9.12 2.57
N TYR A 36 2.12 7.84 2.92
CA TYR A 36 3.04 7.27 3.89
C TYR A 36 3.95 6.26 3.19
N ARG A 37 5.21 6.18 3.62
CA ARG A 37 6.23 5.35 2.99
C ARG A 37 7.09 4.66 4.04
N ALA A 38 7.47 3.42 3.75
CA ALA A 38 8.50 2.66 4.45
C ALA A 38 9.45 2.04 3.42
N ASP A 39 10.75 2.25 3.63
CA ASP A 39 11.83 1.68 2.83
C ASP A 39 12.51 0.58 3.65
N LEU A 40 12.33 -0.67 3.25
CA LEU A 40 12.83 -1.84 3.98
C LEU A 40 14.27 -2.16 3.55
N SER A 41 15.01 -2.83 4.43
CA SER A 41 16.42 -3.18 4.20
C SER A 41 16.64 -4.13 3.02
N ASP A 42 15.61 -4.90 2.64
CA ASP A 42 15.63 -5.79 1.48
C ASP A 42 15.34 -5.07 0.15
N GLY A 43 15.15 -3.75 0.19
CA GLY A 43 14.83 -2.92 -0.97
C GLY A 43 13.34 -2.85 -1.29
N THR A 44 12.47 -3.54 -0.53
CA THR A 44 11.01 -3.37 -0.65
C THR A 44 10.63 -1.94 -0.26
N ILE A 45 9.75 -1.31 -1.06
CA ILE A 45 9.13 -0.04 -0.72
C ILE A 45 7.64 -0.27 -0.55
N VAL A 46 7.10 0.12 0.60
CA VAL A 46 5.67 0.07 0.90
C VAL A 46 5.13 1.49 0.94
N HIS A 47 4.15 1.78 0.10
CA HIS A 47 3.39 3.03 0.14
C HIS A 47 1.98 2.78 0.67
N LEU A 48 1.47 3.66 1.52
CA LEU A 48 0.05 3.76 1.88
C LEU A 48 -0.46 5.14 1.48
N ARG A 49 -1.49 5.21 0.63
CA ARG A 49 -1.98 6.47 0.04
C ARG A 49 -3.49 6.62 0.22
N SER A 50 -3.94 7.76 0.76
CA SER A 50 -5.37 8.15 0.85
C SER A 50 -5.86 8.91 -0.38
N VAL A 51 -4.99 9.19 -1.34
CA VAL A 51 -5.29 9.98 -2.55
C VAL A 51 -4.82 9.16 -3.73
N SER A 52 -5.72 8.43 -4.38
CA SER A 52 -5.39 7.78 -5.65
C SER A 52 -5.79 8.69 -6.81
N SER A 53 -4.94 8.80 -7.82
CA SER A 53 -5.30 9.50 -9.07
C SER A 53 -6.53 8.88 -9.75
N SER A 54 -6.90 7.65 -9.37
CA SER A 54 -8.05 6.90 -9.85
C SER A 54 -9.27 6.94 -8.92
N ASP A 55 -9.32 7.83 -7.93
CA ASP A 55 -10.39 7.85 -6.90
C ASP A 55 -11.78 7.98 -7.52
N GLN A 56 -11.94 8.75 -8.60
CA GLN A 56 -13.23 8.90 -9.28
C GLN A 56 -13.70 7.64 -10.02
N VAL A 57 -12.78 6.76 -10.41
CA VAL A 57 -13.08 5.52 -11.16
C VAL A 57 -13.17 4.31 -10.24
N THR A 58 -12.30 4.26 -9.22
CA THR A 58 -12.15 3.10 -8.33
C THR A 58 -12.85 3.26 -7.00
N LYS A 59 -13.20 4.49 -6.59
CA LYS A 59 -13.75 4.82 -5.26
C LYS A 59 -12.90 4.29 -4.10
N ALA A 60 -11.60 4.09 -4.31
CA ALA A 60 -10.72 3.60 -3.26
C ALA A 60 -10.50 4.68 -2.20
N ARG A 61 -10.70 4.33 -0.93
CA ARG A 61 -10.37 5.16 0.24
C ARG A 61 -8.89 5.12 0.56
N TRP A 62 -8.26 3.98 0.32
CA TRP A 62 -6.82 3.76 0.53
C TRP A 62 -6.26 2.82 -0.53
N THR A 63 -5.01 3.05 -0.92
CA THR A 63 -4.23 2.16 -1.78
C THR A 63 -2.92 1.82 -1.08
N ILE A 64 -2.53 0.55 -1.10
CA ILE A 64 -1.20 0.08 -0.71
C ILE A 64 -0.45 -0.32 -1.98
N ASP A 65 0.75 0.23 -2.18
CA ASP A 65 1.65 -0.20 -3.24
C ASP A 65 2.86 -0.92 -2.64
N ILE A 66 3.22 -2.05 -3.23
CA ILE A 66 4.43 -2.79 -2.89
C ILE A 66 5.33 -2.79 -4.11
N GLU A 67 6.48 -2.15 -3.96
CA GLU A 67 7.48 -2.03 -5.00
C GLU A 67 8.75 -2.76 -4.59
N ASN A 68 9.49 -3.20 -5.60
CA ASN A 68 10.84 -3.73 -5.46
C ASN A 68 11.05 -4.96 -4.55
N ASN A 69 9.97 -5.58 -4.07
CA ASN A 69 10.08 -6.75 -3.19
C ASN A 69 10.80 -7.93 -3.85
N PRO A 70 11.90 -8.46 -3.27
CA PRO A 70 12.70 -9.51 -3.88
C PRO A 70 11.95 -10.81 -4.18
N ARG A 71 10.92 -11.16 -3.38
CA ARG A 71 10.10 -12.35 -3.59
C ARG A 71 9.11 -12.13 -4.74
N LEU A 72 8.47 -10.96 -4.77
CA LEU A 72 7.54 -10.61 -5.85
C LEU A 72 8.26 -10.42 -7.19
N LYS A 73 9.52 -9.95 -7.20
CA LYS A 73 10.34 -9.81 -8.42
C LYS A 73 10.53 -11.11 -9.20
N GLN A 74 10.41 -12.26 -8.54
CA GLN A 74 10.45 -13.56 -9.21
C GLN A 74 9.16 -13.86 -10.01
N MET A 75 8.06 -13.16 -9.69
CA MET A 75 6.75 -13.35 -10.30
C MET A 75 6.33 -12.18 -11.20
N THR A 76 6.66 -10.94 -10.82
CA THR A 76 6.35 -9.72 -11.57
C THR A 76 7.39 -8.64 -11.31
N ARG A 77 7.70 -7.84 -12.33
CA ARG A 77 8.50 -6.61 -12.19
C ARG A 77 7.64 -5.37 -11.92
N GLU A 78 6.33 -5.52 -11.98
CA GLU A 78 5.37 -4.45 -11.79
C GLU A 78 5.09 -4.22 -10.29
N THR A 79 4.65 -3.01 -9.98
CA THR A 79 4.13 -2.66 -8.65
C THR A 79 2.88 -3.46 -8.35
N VAL A 80 2.81 -4.06 -7.16
CA VAL A 80 1.58 -4.69 -6.68
C VAL A 80 0.73 -3.64 -5.98
N GLU A 81 -0.45 -3.35 -6.53
CA GLU A 81 -1.43 -2.43 -5.95
C GLU A 81 -2.58 -3.17 -5.25
N ILE A 82 -2.87 -2.79 -4.01
CA ILE A 82 -4.03 -3.25 -3.23
C ILE A 82 -4.94 -2.06 -2.96
N LYS A 83 -6.17 -2.09 -3.49
CA LYS A 83 -7.14 -0.98 -3.37
C LYS A 83 -8.24 -1.34 -2.40
N PHE A 84 -8.53 -0.44 -1.45
CA PHE A 84 -9.59 -0.57 -0.46
C PHE A 84 -10.72 0.40 -0.79
N ARG A 85 -11.88 -0.12 -1.17
CA ARG A 85 -13.11 0.65 -1.47
C ARG A 85 -13.99 0.79 -0.24
#